data_AF-A0A958ZNN8-F1
#
_entry.id   AF-A0A958ZNN8-F1
#
_cell.length_a   1.000
_cell.length_b   1.000
_cell.length_c   1.000
_cell.angle_alpha   90.00
_cell.angle_beta   90.00
_cell.angle_gamma   90.00
#
_symmetry.space_group_name_H-M   'P 1'
#
loop_
_entity.id
_entity.type
_entity.pdbx_description
1 polymer ?
#
loop_
_entity_poly.entity_id
_entity_poly.type
_entity_poly.pdbx_seq_one_letter_code
_entity_poly.pdbx_strand_id
1 'polypeptide(L)'
;MRKNVLILSCLLLAIQYSFSQGSPDYDGGLKVKLNEDGSKYFRVISWAQVQATYSDDVPDDASKLNFNLRRARVLMFAQINSKFMILTHFGLNSLNSSSMSPTGTGNGSQLFMHDVWAQYSLGKDHTIGGGLHYFNGISRLNNQSTLNFMTLDNNRQSWSTLGLTDQFARHVGAFAKGKFGKLQYRVAINDALTNGLDTRDPYDTNGAAVYAGKRLLGSKDAGKVYAGYFDYNILDQESNFLPFKVGSYLGTKKVFNIGAGFFLHPNGSVVADNGSLKGDDVSIFAIDAFYDAPVGSDNSAVTAYATYQSNNYGENYMFSAYGTGSMLYSHVGYLIGGDKTKTRFQPYLSYGSNSYDATDDNMNVLGVGINAYMSGHNSKLTLEYKNQKFGDSKTGALTLQAMIYL
;
A
#
# COMPACT_ATOMS: atom_id res chain seq x y z
N MET A 1 31.41 -15.55 48.00
CA MET A 1 30.07 -15.52 47.38
C MET A 1 30.10 -14.60 46.17
N ARG A 2 30.44 -15.15 45.01
CA ARG A 2 30.52 -14.47 43.70
C ARG A 2 29.95 -15.45 42.69
N LYS A 3 28.75 -15.18 42.19
CA LYS A 3 28.08 -15.75 41.00
C LYS A 3 26.68 -15.17 41.04
N ASN A 4 26.42 -14.14 40.23
CA ASN A 4 25.08 -13.67 39.79
C ASN A 4 25.11 -12.35 38.98
N VAL A 5 26.27 -11.92 38.44
CA VAL A 5 26.36 -10.70 37.61
C VAL A 5 26.52 -11.01 36.10
N LEU A 6 26.59 -12.28 35.69
CA LEU A 6 26.91 -12.65 34.30
C LEU A 6 25.71 -12.94 33.40
N ILE A 7 24.46 -12.88 33.88
CA ILE A 7 23.28 -13.21 33.06
C ILE A 7 22.60 -11.96 32.46
N LEU A 8 22.87 -10.76 32.99
CA LEU A 8 22.28 -9.53 32.45
C LEU A 8 23.06 -8.95 31.26
N SER A 9 24.34 -9.32 31.10
CA SER A 9 25.18 -8.84 29.98
C SER A 9 25.00 -9.66 28.69
N CYS A 10 24.49 -10.90 28.78
CA CYS A 10 24.22 -11.73 27.59
C CYS A 10 22.87 -11.42 26.93
N LEU A 11 21.94 -10.77 27.63
CA LEU A 11 20.64 -10.36 27.07
C LEU A 11 20.69 -9.04 26.28
N LEU A 12 21.72 -8.21 26.49
CA LEU A 12 21.93 -6.97 25.73
C LEU A 12 22.68 -7.18 24.40
N LEU A 13 23.35 -8.33 24.22
CA LEU A 13 24.00 -8.71 22.95
C LEU A 13 23.07 -9.49 22.01
N ALA A 14 21.93 -9.99 22.49
CA ALA A 14 20.98 -10.74 21.67
C ALA A 14 20.04 -9.86 20.82
N ILE A 15 20.03 -8.54 21.02
CA ILE A 15 19.17 -7.61 20.26
C ILE A 15 19.80 -7.22 18.90
N GLN A 16 21.08 -7.52 18.67
CA GLN A 16 21.74 -7.22 17.38
C GLN A 16 21.44 -8.21 16.25
N TYR A 17 20.77 -9.33 16.52
CA TYR A 17 20.36 -10.29 15.48
C TYR A 17 18.91 -10.10 14.99
N SER A 18 18.28 -8.97 15.34
CA SER A 18 17.11 -8.53 14.58
C SER A 18 17.61 -8.05 13.23
N PHE A 19 17.58 -8.92 12.22
CA PHE A 19 17.69 -8.52 10.82
C PHE A 19 16.52 -7.58 10.51
N SER A 20 16.73 -6.28 10.77
CA SER A 20 16.14 -5.22 9.99
C SER A 20 16.41 -5.53 8.52
N GLN A 21 15.57 -5.05 7.61
CA GLN A 21 15.83 -5.07 6.17
C GLN A 21 17.11 -4.25 5.91
N GLY A 22 18.27 -4.86 6.16
CA GLY A 22 19.57 -4.22 6.14
C GLY A 22 20.05 -4.12 4.71
N SER A 23 20.64 -2.98 4.38
CA SER A 23 21.53 -2.89 3.25
C SER A 23 22.83 -3.62 3.61
N PRO A 24 23.40 -4.46 2.74
CA PRO A 24 24.80 -4.89 2.91
C PRO A 24 25.77 -3.69 3.03
N ASP A 25 25.35 -2.51 2.57
CA ASP A 25 26.17 -1.31 2.49
C ASP A 25 25.92 -0.29 3.62
N TYR A 26 24.93 -0.53 4.50
CA TYR A 26 24.56 0.45 5.53
C TYR A 26 24.03 -0.20 6.81
N ASP A 27 24.71 0.08 7.94
CA ASP A 27 24.32 -0.39 9.27
C ASP A 27 23.47 0.65 10.01
N GLY A 28 22.40 0.19 10.68
CA GLY A 28 21.56 1.01 11.57
C GLY A 28 20.50 1.93 10.94
N GLY A 29 20.59 2.27 9.65
CA GLY A 29 19.68 3.24 9.03
C GLY A 29 19.97 4.69 9.43
N LEU A 30 19.29 5.68 8.82
CA LEU A 30 19.40 7.10 9.21
C LEU A 30 18.70 7.33 10.58
N LYS A 31 19.32 6.83 11.65
CA LYS A 31 18.80 6.85 13.02
C LYS A 31 19.61 7.82 13.86
N VAL A 32 18.93 8.81 14.43
CA VAL A 32 19.51 9.78 15.36
C VAL A 32 19.03 9.47 16.76
N LYS A 33 19.97 9.19 17.67
CA LYS A 33 19.68 8.97 19.09
C LYS A 33 19.43 10.31 19.78
N LEU A 34 18.43 10.36 20.65
CA LEU A 34 18.06 11.53 21.46
C LEU A 34 18.48 11.36 22.93
N ASN A 35 19.06 10.22 23.28
CA ASN A 35 19.64 9.91 24.59
C ASN A 35 20.75 8.85 24.46
N GLU A 36 21.59 8.73 25.49
CA GLU A 36 22.81 7.89 25.46
C GLU A 36 22.51 6.40 25.23
N ASP A 37 21.48 5.86 25.88
CA ASP A 37 21.08 4.46 25.75
C ASP A 37 20.36 4.13 24.42
N GLY A 38 19.98 5.16 23.63
CA GLY A 38 19.29 5.01 22.35
C GLY A 38 17.82 4.59 22.43
N SER A 39 17.21 4.60 23.61
CA SER A 39 15.78 4.32 23.81
C SER A 39 14.88 5.41 23.23
N LYS A 40 15.42 6.62 23.02
CA LYS A 40 14.77 7.74 22.35
C LYS A 40 15.50 8.01 21.05
N TYR A 41 14.76 8.06 19.95
CA TYR A 41 15.36 8.27 18.64
C TYR A 41 14.34 8.79 17.65
N PHE A 42 14.83 9.41 16.58
CA PHE A 42 14.10 9.46 15.32
C PHE A 42 14.85 8.70 14.24
N ARG A 43 14.09 8.17 13.29
CA ARG A 43 14.61 7.51 12.09
C ARG A 43 14.04 8.20 10.86
N VAL A 44 14.90 8.44 9.90
CA VAL A 44 14.54 8.93 8.56
C VAL A 44 14.65 7.76 7.58
N ILE A 45 13.74 7.72 6.63
CA ILE A 45 13.74 6.82 5.48
C ILE A 45 13.49 7.69 4.26
N SER A 46 14.32 7.60 3.23
CA SER A 46 14.18 8.38 2.00
C SER A 46 14.26 7.48 0.79
N TRP A 47 13.42 7.71 -0.21
CA TRP A 47 13.46 6.92 -1.42
C TRP A 47 13.03 7.68 -2.66
N ALA A 48 13.60 7.27 -3.79
CA ALA A 48 13.24 7.71 -5.12
C ALA A 48 12.96 6.50 -6.02
N GLN A 49 11.95 6.64 -6.85
CA GLN A 49 11.58 5.67 -7.88
C GLN A 49 11.41 6.41 -9.21
N VAL A 50 12.22 6.06 -10.20
CA VAL A 50 12.16 6.63 -11.55
C VAL A 50 11.77 5.55 -12.53
N GLN A 51 10.86 5.86 -13.44
CA GLN A 51 10.34 4.96 -14.46
C GLN A 51 10.64 5.49 -15.85
N ALA A 52 11.00 4.57 -16.75
CA ALA A 52 10.93 4.73 -18.20
C ALA A 52 9.91 3.72 -18.73
N THR A 53 8.90 4.20 -19.44
CA THR A 53 7.78 3.39 -19.93
C THR A 53 7.68 3.48 -21.44
N TYR A 54 7.70 2.35 -22.12
CA TYR A 54 7.36 2.22 -23.53
C TYR A 54 5.93 1.66 -23.65
N SER A 55 5.01 2.42 -24.25
CA SER A 55 3.63 2.01 -24.47
C SER A 55 3.42 1.56 -25.91
N ASP A 56 2.74 0.43 -26.09
CA ASP A 56 2.49 -0.18 -27.41
C ASP A 56 1.56 0.68 -28.26
N ASP A 57 0.58 1.32 -27.61
CA ASP A 57 -0.49 2.12 -28.22
C ASP A 57 -0.58 3.49 -27.55
N VAL A 58 -0.36 4.54 -28.34
CA VAL A 58 -0.44 5.97 -27.95
C VAL A 58 -0.96 6.75 -29.15
N PRO A 59 -1.58 7.94 -28.96
CA PRO A 59 -1.96 8.83 -30.05
C PRO A 59 -0.80 9.13 -31.02
N ASP A 60 -1.09 9.41 -32.29
CA ASP A 60 -0.08 9.62 -33.35
C ASP A 60 0.91 10.77 -33.05
N ASP A 61 0.48 11.75 -32.27
CA ASP A 61 1.27 12.91 -31.85
C ASP A 61 2.01 12.70 -30.51
N ALA A 62 1.89 11.53 -29.90
CA ALA A 62 2.49 11.21 -28.61
C ALA A 62 3.73 10.30 -28.74
N SER A 63 4.73 10.54 -27.88
CA SER A 63 5.86 9.62 -27.74
C SER A 63 5.42 8.32 -27.07
N LYS A 64 5.83 7.18 -27.64
CA LYS A 64 5.70 5.86 -27.00
C LYS A 64 6.56 5.73 -25.75
N LEU A 65 7.69 6.44 -25.70
CA LEU A 65 8.61 6.45 -24.55
C LEU A 65 8.33 7.66 -23.65
N ASN A 66 8.05 7.40 -22.37
CA ASN A 66 7.79 8.42 -21.37
C ASN A 66 8.61 8.17 -20.09
N PHE A 67 8.98 9.27 -19.41
CA PHE A 67 9.69 9.23 -18.14
C PHE A 67 8.80 9.75 -17.01
N ASN A 68 8.91 9.14 -15.84
CA ASN A 68 8.09 9.47 -14.68
C ASN A 68 8.90 9.32 -13.39
N LEU A 69 8.93 10.37 -12.57
CA LEU A 69 9.36 10.25 -11.18
C LEU A 69 8.19 9.69 -10.38
N ARG A 70 8.12 8.37 -10.33
CA ARG A 70 6.99 7.62 -9.77
C ARG A 70 6.76 7.95 -8.29
N ARG A 71 7.82 8.08 -7.50
CA ARG A 71 7.81 8.48 -6.09
C ARG A 71 9.11 9.19 -5.73
N ALA A 72 9.03 10.29 -4.98
CA ALA A 72 10.16 10.85 -4.25
C ALA A 72 9.65 11.30 -2.87
N ARG A 73 10.05 10.58 -1.82
CA ARG A 73 9.39 10.65 -0.52
C ARG A 73 10.38 10.52 0.63
N VAL A 74 10.01 11.15 1.74
CA VAL A 74 10.70 11.08 3.02
C VAL A 74 9.71 10.65 4.08
N LEU A 75 10.09 9.67 4.89
CA LEU A 75 9.36 9.23 6.07
C LEU A 75 10.26 9.38 7.29
N MET A 76 9.75 10.01 8.33
CA MET A 76 10.38 10.14 9.62
C MET A 76 9.46 9.59 10.69
N PHE A 77 10.00 8.84 11.65
CA PHE A 77 9.26 8.53 12.87
C PHE A 77 10.16 8.72 14.09
N ALA A 78 9.56 9.22 15.17
CA ALA A 78 10.23 9.48 16.43
C ALA A 78 9.61 8.64 17.55
N GLN A 79 10.42 7.83 18.23
CA GLN A 79 10.07 7.26 19.53
C GLN A 79 10.64 8.17 20.61
N ILE A 80 9.76 8.95 21.24
CA ILE A 80 10.12 9.87 22.32
C ILE A 80 10.21 9.11 23.65
N ASN A 81 9.42 8.04 23.79
CA ASN A 81 9.52 7.01 24.82
C ASN A 81 8.78 5.74 24.35
N SER A 82 8.69 4.71 25.20
CA SER A 82 8.03 3.44 24.87
C SER A 82 6.51 3.54 24.63
N LYS A 83 5.87 4.64 25.06
CA LYS A 83 4.42 4.83 24.94
C LYS A 83 4.01 5.70 23.77
N PHE A 84 4.87 6.60 23.30
CA PHE A 84 4.51 7.61 22.31
C PHE A 84 5.39 7.54 21.07
N MET A 85 4.74 7.57 19.90
CA MET A 85 5.41 7.70 18.62
C MET A 85 4.68 8.71 17.73
N ILE A 86 5.46 9.50 17.00
CA ILE A 86 4.98 10.40 15.95
C ILE A 86 5.59 9.90 14.63
N LEU A 87 4.78 9.91 13.56
CA LEU A 87 5.24 9.63 12.20
C LEU A 87 4.85 10.78 11.29
N THR A 88 5.79 11.20 10.44
CA THR A 88 5.63 12.19 9.39
C THR A 88 6.14 11.60 8.09
N HIS A 89 5.36 11.67 7.03
CA HIS A 89 5.71 11.18 5.71
C HIS A 89 5.20 12.17 4.69
N PHE A 90 6.09 12.66 3.84
CA PHE A 90 5.74 13.63 2.81
C PHE A 90 6.55 13.38 1.55
N GLY A 91 6.10 13.95 0.45
CA GLY A 91 6.77 13.80 -0.83
C GLY A 91 5.85 14.10 -1.98
N LEU A 92 6.29 13.70 -3.16
CA LEU A 92 5.51 13.77 -4.39
C LEU A 92 5.28 12.37 -4.97
N ASN A 93 4.27 12.28 -5.83
CA ASN A 93 3.94 11.08 -6.59
C ASN A 93 3.73 11.41 -8.06
N SER A 94 4.36 10.62 -8.92
CA SER A 94 4.13 10.61 -10.37
C SER A 94 4.32 11.98 -11.04
N LEU A 95 5.49 12.58 -10.86
CA LEU A 95 5.88 13.80 -11.57
C LEU A 95 6.40 13.45 -12.97
N ASN A 96 5.86 14.13 -13.98
CA ASN A 96 6.19 13.94 -15.40
C ASN A 96 6.02 15.27 -16.18
N SER A 97 6.36 15.26 -17.47
CA SER A 97 6.34 16.47 -18.30
C SER A 97 4.97 17.16 -18.40
N SER A 98 3.86 16.42 -18.30
CA SER A 98 2.50 16.98 -18.39
C SER A 98 1.97 17.54 -17.08
N SER A 99 2.55 17.13 -15.95
CA SER A 99 2.15 17.56 -14.60
C SER A 99 3.08 18.61 -13.98
N MET A 100 4.23 18.84 -14.63
CA MET A 100 5.15 19.93 -14.31
C MET A 100 4.59 21.30 -14.71
N SER A 101 5.19 22.34 -14.15
CA SER A 101 4.98 23.73 -14.58
C SER A 101 6.35 24.44 -14.61
N PRO A 102 6.52 25.53 -15.39
CA PRO A 102 7.79 26.25 -15.47
C PRO A 102 8.35 26.73 -14.12
N THR A 103 7.48 26.92 -13.12
CA THR A 103 7.82 27.41 -11.77
C THR A 103 7.69 26.34 -10.69
N GLY A 104 7.41 25.08 -11.04
CA GLY A 104 7.28 23.98 -10.07
C GLY A 104 6.03 24.03 -9.17
N THR A 105 4.98 24.75 -9.58
CA THR A 105 3.71 24.88 -8.86
C THR A 105 2.56 24.03 -9.44
N GLY A 106 2.84 23.18 -10.42
CA GLY A 106 1.88 22.26 -11.01
C GLY A 106 1.46 21.15 -10.05
N ASN A 107 0.28 20.56 -10.28
CA ASN A 107 -0.29 19.54 -9.39
C ASN A 107 0.65 18.33 -9.16
N GLY A 108 1.48 17.95 -10.15
CA GLY A 108 2.45 16.87 -9.98
C GLY A 108 3.69 17.26 -9.16
N SER A 109 4.01 18.55 -9.08
CA SER A 109 5.18 19.09 -8.36
C SER A 109 4.90 19.35 -6.88
N GLN A 110 3.64 19.22 -6.44
CA GLN A 110 3.26 19.48 -5.06
C GLN A 110 3.90 18.47 -4.11
N LEU A 111 4.65 18.97 -3.13
CA LEU A 111 5.02 18.19 -1.94
C LEU A 111 3.85 18.24 -0.96
N PHE A 112 3.31 17.08 -0.61
CA PHE A 112 2.21 16.98 0.33
C PHE A 112 2.47 15.96 1.43
N MET A 113 1.72 16.11 2.52
CA MET A 113 1.74 15.14 3.61
C MET A 113 1.05 13.86 3.15
N HIS A 114 1.83 12.80 3.02
CA HIS A 114 1.30 11.45 2.97
C HIS A 114 0.74 11.12 4.35
N ASP A 115 1.57 10.86 5.35
CA ASP A 115 1.12 10.52 6.71
C ASP A 115 1.56 11.60 7.70
N VAL A 116 0.69 12.00 8.62
CA VAL A 116 1.07 12.70 9.85
C VAL A 116 0.16 12.22 10.97
N TRP A 117 0.70 11.43 11.89
CA TRP A 117 -0.09 10.88 12.99
C TRP A 117 0.76 10.63 14.24
N ALA A 118 0.07 10.60 15.38
CA ALA A 118 0.64 10.22 16.65
C ALA A 118 -0.08 8.98 17.19
N GLN A 119 0.64 8.18 17.97
CA GLN A 119 0.07 7.01 18.63
C GLN A 119 0.47 6.93 20.11
N TYR A 120 -0.39 6.28 20.87
CA TYR A 120 -0.20 5.93 22.27
C TYR A 120 -0.34 4.41 22.48
N SER A 121 0.68 3.80 23.08
CA SER A 121 0.67 2.39 23.46
C SER A 121 -0.21 2.18 24.70
N LEU A 122 -1.18 1.27 24.58
CA LEU A 122 -2.02 0.79 25.69
C LEU A 122 -1.38 -0.41 26.43
N GLY A 123 -0.18 -0.80 26.02
CA GLY A 123 0.52 -1.99 26.47
C GLY A 123 1.41 -2.54 25.37
N LYS A 124 1.99 -3.72 25.61
CA LYS A 124 2.96 -4.32 24.69
C LYS A 124 2.40 -4.55 23.27
N ASP A 125 1.13 -4.96 23.19
CA ASP A 125 0.54 -5.47 21.96
C ASP A 125 -0.58 -4.61 21.38
N HIS A 126 -0.99 -3.53 22.07
CA HIS A 126 -2.13 -2.70 21.66
C HIS A 126 -1.77 -1.22 21.64
N THR A 127 -2.29 -0.51 20.65
CA THR A 127 -2.00 0.90 20.41
C THR A 127 -3.22 1.58 19.80
N ILE A 128 -3.46 2.82 20.20
CA ILE A 128 -4.41 3.73 19.56
C ILE A 128 -3.66 4.93 19.01
N GLY A 129 -4.19 5.57 17.98
CA GLY A 129 -3.60 6.77 17.43
C GLY A 129 -4.57 7.53 16.55
N GLY A 130 -4.12 8.66 16.03
CA GLY A 130 -4.92 9.50 15.16
C GLY A 130 -4.09 10.52 14.38
N GLY A 131 -4.70 11.05 13.32
CA GLY A 131 -4.08 11.94 12.34
C GLY A 131 -4.39 11.48 10.92
N LEU A 132 -3.61 11.96 9.96
CA LEU A 132 -3.65 11.51 8.57
C LEU A 132 -2.84 10.21 8.45
N HIS A 133 -3.48 9.06 8.23
CA HIS A 133 -2.83 7.76 8.41
C HIS A 133 -3.13 6.70 7.36
N TYR A 134 -2.25 5.71 7.26
CA TYR A 134 -2.32 4.56 6.34
C TYR A 134 -2.76 3.24 7.00
N PHE A 135 -3.46 3.29 8.15
CA PHE A 135 -4.06 2.10 8.75
C PHE A 135 -5.38 1.75 8.06
N ASN A 136 -5.25 1.02 6.97
CA ASN A 136 -6.34 0.77 6.04
C ASN A 136 -6.96 -0.63 6.23
N GLY A 137 -8.26 -0.73 5.94
CA GLY A 137 -8.83 -1.92 5.29
C GLY A 137 -8.59 -1.82 3.78
N ILE A 138 -8.75 -2.85 2.95
CA ILE A 138 -9.57 -4.04 3.14
C ILE A 138 -8.68 -5.30 3.15
N SER A 139 -7.53 -5.26 2.50
CA SER A 139 -6.61 -6.38 2.34
C SER A 139 -5.16 -5.99 2.69
N ARG A 140 -4.25 -6.96 2.58
CA ARG A 140 -2.80 -6.71 2.61
C ARG A 140 -2.37 -5.65 1.59
N LEU A 141 -2.94 -5.67 0.37
CA LEU A 141 -2.56 -4.74 -0.70
C LEU A 141 -2.93 -3.29 -0.38
N ASN A 142 -3.99 -3.06 0.40
CA ASN A 142 -4.36 -1.72 0.88
C ASN A 142 -3.36 -1.14 1.90
N ASN A 143 -2.51 -2.01 2.44
CA ASN A 143 -1.52 -1.68 3.45
C ASN A 143 -0.09 -1.88 2.93
N GLN A 144 0.13 -2.15 1.65
CA GLN A 144 1.41 -2.61 1.16
C GLN A 144 2.48 -1.50 1.11
N SER A 145 3.72 -1.83 1.47
CA SER A 145 4.87 -0.93 1.44
C SER A 145 5.39 -0.73 0.02
N THR A 146 5.53 0.52 -0.40
CA THR A 146 6.09 0.86 -1.72
C THR A 146 7.58 0.58 -1.87
N LEU A 147 8.28 0.24 -0.79
CA LEU A 147 9.73 0.00 -0.76
C LEU A 147 10.13 -1.45 -1.06
N ASN A 148 9.17 -2.38 -1.00
CA ASN A 148 9.46 -3.82 -1.07
C ASN A 148 8.38 -4.59 -1.82
N PHE A 149 7.75 -3.95 -2.81
CA PHE A 149 6.92 -4.65 -3.77
C PHE A 149 7.73 -5.69 -4.54
N MET A 150 7.14 -6.86 -4.77
CA MET A 150 7.66 -7.81 -5.75
C MET A 150 7.30 -7.35 -7.17
N THR A 151 6.03 -7.06 -7.44
CA THR A 151 5.55 -6.46 -8.68
C THR A 151 6.06 -5.03 -8.85
N LEU A 152 5.99 -4.47 -10.06
CA LEU A 152 6.47 -3.11 -10.34
C LEU A 152 5.76 -2.07 -9.46
N ASP A 153 4.44 -2.22 -9.31
CA ASP A 153 3.58 -1.37 -8.48
C ASP A 153 2.48 -2.22 -7.82
N ASN A 154 1.67 -1.58 -6.99
CA ASN A 154 0.46 -2.18 -6.42
C ASN A 154 -0.57 -2.50 -7.51
N ASN A 155 -1.41 -3.51 -7.27
CA ASN A 155 -2.59 -3.75 -8.09
C ASN A 155 -3.60 -2.60 -7.92
N ARG A 156 -3.73 -1.74 -8.94
CA ARG A 156 -4.44 -0.46 -8.85
C ARG A 156 -5.87 -0.57 -8.27
N GLN A 157 -6.58 -1.64 -8.62
CA GLN A 157 -7.97 -1.91 -8.23
C GLN A 157 -8.10 -2.28 -6.74
N SER A 158 -7.03 -2.76 -6.11
CA SER A 158 -7.00 -3.03 -4.68
C SER A 158 -7.05 -1.74 -3.83
N TRP A 159 -6.55 -0.61 -4.33
CA TRP A 159 -6.74 0.70 -3.67
C TRP A 159 -8.08 1.32 -4.04
N SER A 160 -9.14 0.74 -3.49
CA SER A 160 -10.54 0.89 -3.88
C SER A 160 -11.18 2.24 -3.54
N THR A 161 -10.55 3.04 -2.68
CA THR A 161 -11.08 4.35 -2.26
C THR A 161 -10.22 5.52 -2.73
N LEU A 162 -9.15 5.24 -3.48
CA LEU A 162 -8.05 6.17 -3.74
C LEU A 162 -8.54 7.46 -4.43
N GLY A 163 -8.54 8.58 -3.70
CA GLY A 163 -9.05 9.85 -4.21
C GLY A 163 -10.59 9.97 -4.26
N LEU A 164 -11.36 8.94 -3.91
CA LEU A 164 -12.82 9.02 -3.76
C LEU A 164 -13.20 9.52 -2.38
N THR A 165 -12.65 8.89 -1.34
CA THR A 165 -12.88 9.29 0.06
C THR A 165 -11.60 9.60 0.82
N ASP A 166 -10.44 9.42 0.19
CA ASP A 166 -9.13 9.52 0.82
C ASP A 166 -8.13 10.38 0.03
N GLN A 167 -7.10 10.87 0.72
CA GLN A 167 -5.93 11.49 0.09
C GLN A 167 -4.83 10.44 -0.08
N PHE A 168 -4.67 9.91 -1.28
CA PHE A 168 -3.62 8.93 -1.58
C PHE A 168 -3.61 7.73 -0.60
N ALA A 169 -4.78 7.09 -0.42
CA ALA A 169 -5.07 5.95 0.45
C ALA A 169 -4.90 6.26 1.94
N ARG A 170 -5.19 7.51 2.34
CA ARG A 170 -5.12 7.97 3.72
C ARG A 170 -6.28 8.88 4.05
N HIS A 171 -6.85 8.64 5.21
CA HIS A 171 -7.88 9.49 5.77
C HIS A 171 -7.35 10.19 7.03
N VAL A 172 -8.01 11.28 7.41
CA VAL A 172 -7.87 11.88 8.73
C VAL A 172 -8.85 11.17 9.66
N GLY A 173 -8.34 10.60 10.75
CA GLY A 173 -9.17 9.81 11.65
C GLY A 173 -8.42 9.30 12.87
N ALA A 174 -9.03 8.28 13.49
CA ALA A 174 -8.45 7.55 14.60
C ALA A 174 -8.36 6.07 14.23
N PHE A 175 -7.30 5.42 14.71
CA PHE A 175 -7.05 4.01 14.48
C PHE A 175 -6.73 3.29 15.80
N ALA A 176 -7.00 1.99 15.80
CA ALA A 176 -6.48 1.05 16.79
C ALA A 176 -5.79 -0.09 16.07
N LYS A 177 -4.64 -0.52 16.59
CA LYS A 177 -3.89 -1.65 16.05
C LYS A 177 -3.30 -2.48 17.17
N GLY A 178 -3.15 -3.76 16.90
CA GLY A 178 -2.50 -4.64 17.84
C GLY A 178 -2.52 -6.08 17.40
N LYS A 179 -2.38 -6.97 18.38
CA LYS A 179 -2.48 -8.41 18.17
C LYS A 179 -2.98 -9.14 19.40
N PHE A 180 -3.60 -10.30 19.15
CA PHE A 180 -3.94 -11.31 20.14
C PHE A 180 -3.26 -12.62 19.72
N GLY A 181 -2.11 -12.92 20.31
CA GLY A 181 -1.27 -14.03 19.85
C GLY A 181 -0.86 -13.86 18.37
N LYS A 182 -1.26 -14.82 17.53
CA LYS A 182 -1.00 -14.84 16.08
C LYS A 182 -1.98 -14.01 15.24
N LEU A 183 -3.09 -13.57 15.82
CA LEU A 183 -4.07 -12.72 15.15
C LEU A 183 -3.67 -11.25 15.28
N GLN A 184 -3.30 -10.59 14.19
CA GLN A 184 -3.11 -9.14 14.14
C GLN A 184 -4.40 -8.46 13.71
N TYR A 185 -4.60 -7.23 14.19
CA TYR A 185 -5.70 -6.37 13.76
C TYR A 185 -5.23 -4.93 13.54
N ARG A 186 -5.93 -4.25 12.65
CA ARG A 186 -5.95 -2.81 12.48
C ARG A 186 -7.37 -2.39 12.14
N VAL A 187 -7.88 -1.37 12.81
CA VAL A 187 -9.19 -0.79 12.56
C VAL A 187 -9.10 0.72 12.62
N ALA A 188 -9.95 1.40 11.86
CA ALA A 188 -9.98 2.85 11.81
C ALA A 188 -11.40 3.40 11.61
N ILE A 189 -11.64 4.58 12.18
CA ILE A 189 -12.78 5.44 11.90
C ILE A 189 -12.23 6.77 11.38
N ASN A 190 -12.67 7.17 10.18
CA ASN A 190 -12.12 8.34 9.52
C ASN A 190 -13.20 9.24 8.94
N ASP A 191 -12.81 10.49 8.67
CA ASP A 191 -13.60 11.38 7.84
C ASP A 191 -13.43 11.03 6.36
N ALA A 192 -14.55 10.94 5.62
CA ALA A 192 -14.52 10.88 4.16
C ALA A 192 -14.09 12.24 3.57
N LEU A 193 -13.49 12.26 2.38
CA LEU A 193 -13.31 13.49 1.61
C LEU A 193 -14.65 14.08 1.15
N THR A 194 -14.72 15.41 1.11
CA THR A 194 -15.84 16.14 0.49
C THR A 194 -15.61 16.37 -1.01
N ASN A 195 -14.36 16.50 -1.42
CA ASN A 195 -13.91 16.84 -2.77
C ASN A 195 -13.21 15.66 -3.45
N GLY A 196 -13.88 14.49 -3.45
CA GLY A 196 -13.40 13.31 -4.14
C GLY A 196 -13.36 13.47 -5.67
N LEU A 197 -12.72 12.53 -6.35
CA LEU A 197 -12.55 12.53 -7.81
C LEU A 197 -13.87 12.33 -8.58
N ASP A 198 -14.85 11.65 -7.99
CA ASP A 198 -16.17 11.48 -8.62
C ASP A 198 -17.03 12.74 -8.42
N THR A 199 -16.98 13.61 -9.44
CA THR A 199 -17.67 14.89 -9.46
C THR A 199 -18.97 14.87 -10.27
N ARG A 200 -19.37 13.70 -10.79
CA ARG A 200 -20.59 13.53 -11.59
C ARG A 200 -21.82 14.03 -10.85
N ASP A 201 -22.80 14.49 -11.60
CA ASP A 201 -24.14 14.82 -11.09
C ASP A 201 -25.01 13.55 -11.10
N PRO A 202 -25.57 13.10 -9.97
CA PRO A 202 -26.45 11.93 -9.93
C PRO A 202 -27.67 12.02 -10.86
N TYR A 203 -28.11 13.21 -11.26
CA TYR A 203 -29.22 13.37 -12.21
C TYR A 203 -28.83 13.02 -13.66
N ASP A 204 -27.53 13.01 -13.98
CA ASP A 204 -26.99 12.79 -15.33
C ASP A 204 -26.44 11.36 -15.55
N THR A 205 -26.59 10.46 -14.58
CA THR A 205 -25.99 9.11 -14.61
C THR A 205 -26.94 8.01 -15.06
N ASN A 206 -28.14 8.34 -15.55
CA ASN A 206 -29.16 7.38 -15.97
C ASN A 206 -29.45 6.30 -14.90
N GLY A 207 -29.51 6.71 -13.63
CA GLY A 207 -29.78 5.83 -12.49
C GLY A 207 -28.55 5.15 -11.88
N ALA A 208 -27.37 5.25 -12.51
CA ALA A 208 -26.14 4.72 -11.91
C ALA A 208 -25.71 5.56 -10.69
N ALA A 209 -25.18 4.90 -9.67
CA ALA A 209 -24.71 5.56 -8.47
C ALA A 209 -23.48 6.46 -8.72
N VAL A 210 -23.35 7.49 -7.90
CA VAL A 210 -22.19 8.39 -7.82
C VAL A 210 -21.61 8.31 -6.42
N TYR A 211 -20.28 8.17 -6.29
CA TYR A 211 -19.62 8.11 -4.99
C TYR A 211 -19.36 9.53 -4.47
N ALA A 212 -20.43 10.21 -4.05
CA ALA A 212 -20.39 11.60 -3.60
C ALA A 212 -21.23 11.89 -2.35
N GLY A 213 -21.50 10.87 -1.52
CA GLY A 213 -22.34 10.96 -0.32
C GLY A 213 -22.05 12.17 0.55
N LYS A 214 -20.80 12.35 1.00
CA LYS A 214 -20.43 13.50 1.86
C LYS A 214 -20.68 14.85 1.21
N ARG A 215 -20.45 14.96 -0.10
CA ARG A 215 -20.63 16.20 -0.88
C ARG A 215 -22.12 16.57 -0.98
N LEU A 216 -22.98 15.58 -1.17
CA LEU A 216 -24.39 15.78 -1.55
C LEU A 216 -25.36 15.67 -0.37
N LEU A 217 -25.08 14.77 0.58
CA LEU A 217 -25.93 14.50 1.76
C LEU A 217 -25.36 15.13 3.04
N GLY A 218 -24.11 15.57 3.00
CA GLY A 218 -23.43 16.23 4.12
C GLY A 218 -22.77 15.25 5.09
N SER A 219 -21.99 15.82 6.02
CA SER A 219 -21.16 15.04 6.95
C SER A 219 -21.93 14.37 8.08
N LYS A 220 -23.19 14.75 8.30
CA LYS A 220 -24.04 14.11 9.32
C LYS A 220 -24.33 12.66 8.95
N ASP A 221 -24.70 12.42 7.70
CA ASP A 221 -25.20 11.12 7.24
C ASP A 221 -24.13 10.31 6.46
N ALA A 222 -23.22 11.01 5.78
CA ALA A 222 -22.18 10.42 4.92
C ALA A 222 -20.76 10.92 5.28
N GLY A 223 -20.54 11.31 6.54
CA GLY A 223 -19.27 11.91 6.96
C GLY A 223 -18.17 10.92 7.33
N LYS A 224 -18.53 9.69 7.70
CA LYS A 224 -17.66 8.72 8.36
C LYS A 224 -17.45 7.46 7.53
N VAL A 225 -16.20 7.00 7.52
CA VAL A 225 -15.80 5.71 6.95
C VAL A 225 -15.22 4.83 8.05
N TYR A 226 -15.43 3.53 7.94
CA TYR A 226 -14.96 2.52 8.87
C TYR A 226 -14.17 1.49 8.10
N ALA A 227 -12.96 1.19 8.55
CA ALA A 227 -12.09 0.24 7.86
C ALA A 227 -11.44 -0.72 8.85
N GLY A 228 -11.22 -1.96 8.41
CA GLY A 228 -10.59 -2.99 9.23
C GLY A 228 -9.85 -4.01 8.41
N TYR A 229 -8.76 -4.52 8.96
CA TYR A 229 -8.03 -5.68 8.42
C TYR A 229 -7.48 -6.53 9.56
N PHE A 230 -7.66 -7.83 9.44
CA PHE A 230 -7.28 -8.84 10.41
C PHE A 230 -6.48 -9.91 9.68
N ASP A 231 -5.32 -10.28 10.22
CA ASP A 231 -4.47 -11.30 9.61
C ASP A 231 -3.95 -12.31 10.64
N TYR A 232 -4.14 -13.59 10.36
CA TYR A 232 -3.64 -14.69 11.18
C TYR A 232 -2.28 -15.15 10.65
N ASN A 233 -1.25 -15.02 11.48
CA ASN A 233 0.15 -15.27 11.12
C ASN A 233 0.49 -16.73 11.46
N ILE A 234 0.39 -17.63 10.49
CA ILE A 234 0.54 -19.08 10.70
C ILE A 234 2.00 -19.43 11.04
N LEU A 235 2.94 -18.84 10.31
CA LEU A 235 4.38 -19.01 10.49
C LEU A 235 4.99 -17.83 11.27
N ASP A 236 6.05 -17.20 10.75
CA ASP A 236 6.68 -16.05 11.39
C ASP A 236 5.71 -14.89 11.49
N GLN A 237 5.72 -14.24 12.65
CA GLN A 237 4.86 -13.10 12.89
C GLN A 237 5.44 -11.84 12.24
N GLU A 238 4.61 -11.15 11.46
CA GLU A 238 5.00 -9.88 10.85
C GLU A 238 5.01 -8.73 11.86
N SER A 239 5.73 -7.65 11.54
CA SER A 239 5.72 -6.45 12.36
C SER A 239 4.41 -5.69 12.19
N ASN A 240 3.88 -5.16 13.29
CA ASN A 240 2.76 -4.21 13.28
C ASN A 240 3.22 -2.80 13.73
N PHE A 241 4.52 -2.51 13.63
CA PHE A 241 5.08 -1.25 14.10
C PHE A 241 4.63 -0.06 13.23
N LEU A 242 4.84 -0.17 11.92
CA LEU A 242 4.37 0.75 10.89
C LEU A 242 3.12 0.19 10.18
N PRO A 243 2.30 1.03 9.53
CA PRO A 243 1.12 0.58 8.79
C PRO A 243 1.47 -0.27 7.55
N PHE A 244 2.73 -0.33 7.12
CA PHE A 244 3.09 -0.92 5.83
C PHE A 244 3.40 -2.42 5.92
N LYS A 245 2.63 -3.26 5.21
CA LYS A 245 2.86 -4.69 5.01
C LYS A 245 3.91 -4.91 3.92
N VAL A 246 4.80 -5.88 4.14
CA VAL A 246 5.95 -6.15 3.25
C VAL A 246 5.50 -6.93 2.01
N GLY A 247 5.90 -6.51 0.81
CA GLY A 247 5.56 -7.21 -0.44
C GLY A 247 6.38 -8.47 -0.71
N SER A 248 7.65 -8.51 -0.30
CA SER A 248 8.51 -9.69 -0.31
C SER A 248 9.59 -9.58 0.76
N TYR A 249 9.86 -10.67 1.47
CA TYR A 249 10.95 -10.76 2.46
C TYR A 249 12.25 -11.31 1.86
N LEU A 250 12.27 -11.61 0.56
CA LEU A 250 13.43 -12.19 -0.14
C LEU A 250 13.98 -13.46 0.55
N GLY A 251 13.08 -14.25 1.17
CA GLY A 251 13.42 -15.47 1.90
C GLY A 251 14.12 -15.26 3.24
N THR A 252 14.17 -14.04 3.77
CA THR A 252 14.74 -13.77 5.10
C THR A 252 13.85 -14.21 6.25
N LYS A 253 12.58 -14.55 5.95
CA LYS A 253 11.57 -15.03 6.89
C LYS A 253 10.76 -16.16 6.25
N LYS A 254 10.01 -16.89 7.08
CA LYS A 254 8.97 -17.83 6.66
C LYS A 254 7.62 -17.26 7.08
N VAL A 255 6.94 -16.57 6.19
CA VAL A 255 5.66 -15.90 6.45
C VAL A 255 4.56 -16.65 5.71
N PHE A 256 3.49 -16.97 6.43
CA PHE A 256 2.24 -17.42 5.83
C PHE A 256 1.08 -16.79 6.59
N ASN A 257 0.36 -15.91 5.92
CA ASN A 257 -0.72 -15.15 6.53
C ASN A 257 -2.01 -15.37 5.74
N ILE A 258 -3.12 -15.50 6.46
CA ILE A 258 -4.48 -15.44 5.90
C ILE A 258 -5.13 -14.19 6.49
N GLY A 259 -5.63 -13.33 5.61
CA GLY A 259 -6.20 -12.04 5.95
C GLY A 259 -7.67 -11.92 5.55
N ALA A 260 -8.41 -11.10 6.29
CA ALA A 260 -9.74 -10.65 5.93
C ALA A 260 -9.93 -9.20 6.38
N GLY A 261 -10.71 -8.43 5.64
CA GLY A 261 -10.99 -7.06 6.03
C GLY A 261 -12.17 -6.44 5.31
N PHE A 262 -12.45 -5.21 5.69
CA PHE A 262 -13.62 -4.46 5.25
C PHE A 262 -13.33 -2.97 5.10
N PHE A 263 -14.16 -2.32 4.31
CA PHE A 263 -14.35 -0.87 4.27
C PHE A 263 -15.84 -0.58 4.13
N LEU A 264 -16.37 0.28 5.00
CA LEU A 264 -17.78 0.63 5.07
C LEU A 264 -17.91 2.16 5.09
N HIS A 265 -18.84 2.68 4.31
CA HIS A 265 -19.17 4.10 4.28
C HIS A 265 -20.69 4.25 4.17
N PRO A 266 -21.36 4.50 5.30
CA PRO A 266 -22.80 4.76 5.31
C PRO A 266 -23.17 5.94 4.43
N ASN A 267 -24.20 5.79 3.60
CA ASN A 267 -24.64 6.79 2.60
C ASN A 267 -23.49 7.31 1.71
N GLY A 268 -22.47 6.48 1.46
CA GLY A 268 -21.27 6.88 0.74
C GLY A 268 -21.55 7.18 -0.73
N SER A 269 -22.48 6.46 -1.35
CA SER A 269 -22.92 6.71 -2.72
C SER A 269 -24.33 7.29 -2.77
N VAL A 270 -24.66 7.89 -3.91
CA VAL A 270 -25.92 8.60 -4.13
C VAL A 270 -26.47 8.23 -5.49
N VAL A 271 -27.78 7.98 -5.54
CA VAL A 271 -28.57 7.87 -6.77
C VAL A 271 -29.64 8.97 -6.78
N ALA A 272 -29.97 9.46 -7.98
CA ALA A 272 -31.16 10.28 -8.16
C ALA A 272 -32.36 9.38 -8.45
N ASP A 273 -33.36 9.41 -7.58
CA ASP A 273 -34.62 8.68 -7.73
C ASP A 273 -35.77 9.70 -7.74
N ASN A 274 -36.49 9.77 -8.85
CA ASN A 274 -37.66 10.65 -9.03
C ASN A 274 -37.42 12.12 -8.60
N GLY A 275 -36.24 12.67 -8.93
CA GLY A 275 -35.88 14.05 -8.59
C GLY A 275 -35.39 14.27 -7.15
N SER A 276 -35.27 13.20 -6.35
CA SER A 276 -34.72 13.23 -5.00
C SER A 276 -33.40 12.46 -4.91
N LEU A 277 -32.46 12.96 -4.11
CA LEU A 277 -31.22 12.23 -3.84
C LEU A 277 -31.47 11.20 -2.74
N LYS A 278 -31.05 9.96 -3.01
CA LYS A 278 -31.06 8.87 -2.05
C LYS A 278 -29.63 8.37 -1.84
N GLY A 279 -29.23 8.24 -0.58
CA GLY A 279 -27.95 7.65 -0.21
C GLY A 279 -28.02 6.13 -0.12
N ASP A 280 -26.96 5.47 -0.57
CA ASP A 280 -26.74 4.04 -0.38
C ASP A 280 -25.35 3.80 0.25
N ASP A 281 -25.22 2.69 0.96
CA ASP A 281 -23.99 2.34 1.66
C ASP A 281 -22.94 1.79 0.68
N VAL A 282 -21.71 2.26 0.80
CA VAL A 282 -20.56 1.62 0.15
C VAL A 282 -19.99 0.58 1.09
N SER A 283 -19.91 -0.67 0.63
CA SER A 283 -19.42 -1.81 1.40
C SER A 283 -18.45 -2.64 0.57
N ILE A 284 -17.23 -2.82 1.08
CA ILE A 284 -16.16 -3.55 0.40
C ILE A 284 -15.57 -4.56 1.36
N PHE A 285 -15.40 -5.80 0.91
CA PHE A 285 -14.86 -6.89 1.70
C PHE A 285 -13.80 -7.64 0.93
N ALA A 286 -12.76 -8.13 1.62
CA ALA A 286 -11.74 -8.95 0.99
C ALA A 286 -11.28 -10.09 1.90
N ILE A 287 -10.81 -11.14 1.26
CA ILE A 287 -9.97 -12.18 1.85
C ILE A 287 -8.66 -12.25 1.07
N ASP A 288 -7.57 -12.53 1.75
CA ASP A 288 -6.26 -12.69 1.12
C ASP A 288 -5.40 -13.76 1.78
N ALA A 289 -4.41 -14.22 1.03
CA ALA A 289 -3.35 -15.10 1.52
C ALA A 289 -2.00 -14.59 1.01
N PHE A 290 -1.01 -14.55 1.89
CA PHE A 290 0.36 -14.15 1.57
C PHE A 290 1.35 -15.20 2.06
N TYR A 291 2.25 -15.63 1.19
CA TYR A 291 3.31 -16.58 1.49
C TYR A 291 4.65 -16.04 1.02
N ASP A 292 5.66 -16.02 1.90
CA ASP A 292 7.06 -15.74 1.54
C ASP A 292 7.96 -16.65 2.36
N ALA A 293 8.78 -17.47 1.70
CA ALA A 293 9.67 -18.39 2.38
C ALA A 293 10.93 -18.69 1.57
N PRO A 294 12.08 -18.94 2.24
CA PRO A 294 13.24 -19.51 1.59
C PRO A 294 12.93 -20.90 1.04
N VAL A 295 13.51 -21.22 -0.11
CA VAL A 295 13.49 -22.54 -0.75
C VAL A 295 14.90 -23.11 -0.68
N GLY A 296 15.05 -24.36 -0.27
CA GLY A 296 16.37 -24.99 -0.14
C GLY A 296 17.34 -24.23 0.78
N SER A 297 18.64 -24.30 0.47
CA SER A 297 19.74 -23.73 1.27
C SER A 297 20.59 -22.71 0.51
N ASP A 298 20.25 -22.39 -0.74
CA ASP A 298 21.02 -21.52 -1.65
C ASP A 298 20.56 -20.05 -1.62
N ASN A 299 19.76 -19.67 -0.61
CA ASN A 299 19.10 -18.36 -0.49
C ASN A 299 18.08 -18.06 -1.59
N SER A 300 17.57 -19.07 -2.30
CA SER A 300 16.37 -18.91 -3.13
C SER A 300 15.13 -18.72 -2.26
N ALA A 301 14.07 -18.14 -2.82
CA ALA A 301 12.84 -17.88 -2.11
C ALA A 301 11.63 -17.87 -3.05
N VAL A 302 10.46 -18.20 -2.51
CA VAL A 302 9.19 -18.01 -3.21
C VAL A 302 8.40 -16.92 -2.48
N THR A 303 7.77 -16.04 -3.25
CA THR A 303 6.80 -15.06 -2.76
C THR A 303 5.51 -15.25 -3.56
N ALA A 304 4.38 -15.41 -2.89
CA ALA A 304 3.08 -15.58 -3.50
C ALA A 304 2.01 -14.80 -2.73
N TYR A 305 1.04 -14.25 -3.46
CA TYR A 305 -0.11 -13.56 -2.91
C TYR A 305 -1.34 -13.83 -3.75
N ALA A 306 -2.49 -13.96 -3.10
CA ALA A 306 -3.79 -13.98 -3.75
C ALA A 306 -4.82 -13.21 -2.91
N THR A 307 -5.77 -12.55 -3.56
CA THR A 307 -6.90 -11.89 -2.92
C THR A 307 -8.15 -11.98 -3.76
N TYR A 308 -9.26 -12.19 -3.08
CA TYR A 308 -10.60 -11.94 -3.61
C TYR A 308 -11.19 -10.74 -2.88
N GLN A 309 -11.82 -9.84 -3.62
CA GLN A 309 -12.46 -8.66 -3.09
C GLN A 309 -13.83 -8.46 -3.72
N SER A 310 -14.86 -8.29 -2.90
CA SER A 310 -16.20 -7.88 -3.32
C SER A 310 -16.37 -6.39 -3.08
N ASN A 311 -16.83 -5.66 -4.09
CA ASN A 311 -16.99 -4.22 -4.06
C ASN A 311 -18.46 -3.86 -4.30
N ASN A 312 -19.09 -3.19 -3.35
CA ASN A 312 -20.37 -2.56 -3.55
C ASN A 312 -20.24 -1.04 -3.37
N TYR A 313 -20.37 -0.29 -4.44
CA TYR A 313 -20.42 1.18 -4.44
C TYR A 313 -21.82 1.73 -4.76
N GLY A 314 -22.84 0.88 -4.85
CA GLY A 314 -24.16 1.23 -5.34
C GLY A 314 -24.42 0.76 -6.77
N GLU A 315 -25.67 0.91 -7.20
CA GLU A 315 -26.20 0.38 -8.46
C GLU A 315 -25.41 0.88 -9.66
N ASN A 316 -24.93 -0.07 -10.49
CA ASN A 316 -24.19 0.20 -11.74
C ASN A 316 -23.05 1.23 -11.60
N TYR A 317 -22.49 1.37 -10.39
CA TYR A 317 -21.38 2.30 -10.17
C TYR A 317 -20.16 1.85 -10.98
N MET A 318 -19.67 2.73 -11.84
CA MET A 318 -18.38 2.60 -12.50
C MET A 318 -17.76 3.99 -12.69
N PHE A 319 -16.53 4.16 -12.24
CA PHE A 319 -15.75 5.39 -12.37
C PHE A 319 -14.26 5.08 -12.40
N SER A 320 -13.59 5.39 -13.51
CA SER A 320 -12.15 5.13 -13.68
C SER A 320 -11.77 3.67 -13.39
N ALA A 321 -11.04 3.40 -12.29
CA ALA A 321 -10.60 2.06 -11.88
C ALA A 321 -11.53 1.41 -10.82
N TYR A 322 -12.69 2.01 -10.56
CA TYR A 322 -13.62 1.59 -9.52
C TYR A 322 -14.94 1.16 -10.13
N GLY A 323 -15.50 0.09 -9.61
CA GLY A 323 -16.85 -0.32 -9.96
C GLY A 323 -17.44 -1.30 -8.96
N THR A 324 -18.77 -1.34 -8.89
CA THR A 324 -19.50 -2.39 -8.16
C THR A 324 -19.29 -3.72 -8.88
N GLY A 325 -18.99 -4.79 -8.14
CA GLY A 325 -18.66 -6.11 -8.68
C GLY A 325 -17.61 -6.84 -7.84
N SER A 326 -16.66 -7.52 -8.49
CA SER A 326 -15.64 -8.30 -7.77
C SER A 326 -14.27 -8.28 -8.43
N MET A 327 -13.22 -8.56 -7.66
CA MET A 327 -11.85 -8.65 -8.13
C MET A 327 -11.21 -9.93 -7.60
N LEU A 328 -10.57 -10.68 -8.49
CA LEU A 328 -9.56 -11.68 -8.17
C LEU A 328 -8.19 -11.14 -8.60
N TYR A 329 -7.20 -11.17 -7.71
CA TYR A 329 -5.83 -10.81 -8.05
C TYR A 329 -4.84 -11.79 -7.41
N SER A 330 -3.79 -12.15 -8.16
CA SER A 330 -2.68 -12.94 -7.64
C SER A 330 -1.34 -12.54 -8.24
N HIS A 331 -0.26 -12.80 -7.50
CA HIS A 331 1.08 -12.80 -8.04
C HIS A 331 1.94 -13.89 -7.42
N VAL A 332 2.94 -14.35 -8.17
CA VAL A 332 3.95 -15.31 -7.71
C VAL A 332 5.29 -14.96 -8.31
N GLY A 333 6.35 -15.10 -7.52
CA GLY A 333 7.71 -14.90 -8.01
C GLY A 333 8.69 -15.81 -7.29
N TYR A 334 9.78 -16.10 -7.98
CA TYR A 334 10.84 -16.99 -7.51
C TYR A 334 12.16 -16.22 -7.51
N LEU A 335 12.73 -16.00 -6.33
CA LEU A 335 14.04 -15.41 -6.17
C LEU A 335 15.09 -16.50 -6.42
N ILE A 336 15.89 -16.31 -7.47
CA ILE A 336 16.96 -17.23 -7.84
C ILE A 336 18.04 -17.20 -6.75
N GLY A 337 18.49 -18.39 -6.36
CA GLY A 337 19.53 -18.58 -5.35
C GLY A 337 20.85 -17.90 -5.71
N GLY A 338 21.63 -17.59 -4.69
CA GLY A 338 22.91 -16.91 -4.84
C GLY A 338 23.38 -16.21 -3.58
N ASP A 339 24.54 -15.58 -3.68
CA ASP A 339 25.11 -14.76 -2.61
C ASP A 339 24.25 -13.52 -2.37
N LYS A 340 23.90 -13.26 -1.11
CA LYS A 340 23.10 -12.09 -0.69
C LYS A 340 23.82 -10.76 -0.89
N THR A 341 25.14 -10.77 -1.06
CA THR A 341 25.97 -9.59 -1.32
C THR A 341 26.09 -9.26 -2.82
N LYS A 342 25.54 -10.12 -3.69
CA LYS A 342 25.54 -9.94 -5.15
C LYS A 342 24.14 -9.65 -5.66
N THR A 343 24.05 -9.18 -6.90
CA THR A 343 22.77 -8.99 -7.57
C THR A 343 22.02 -10.32 -7.67
N ARG A 344 20.81 -10.37 -7.13
CA ARG A 344 19.90 -11.52 -7.25
C ARG A 344 18.68 -11.16 -8.08
N PHE A 345 18.19 -12.14 -8.83
CA PHE A 345 17.08 -11.95 -9.76
C PHE A 345 15.82 -12.64 -9.28
N GLN A 346 14.67 -11.99 -9.44
CA GLN A 346 13.36 -12.57 -9.13
C GLN A 346 12.40 -12.33 -10.30
N PRO A 347 12.29 -13.27 -11.26
CA PRO A 347 11.16 -13.30 -12.17
C PRO A 347 9.85 -13.48 -11.41
N TYR A 348 8.78 -12.88 -11.92
CA TYR A 348 7.44 -12.99 -11.37
C TYR A 348 6.36 -12.88 -12.44
N LEU A 349 5.19 -13.37 -12.08
CA LEU A 349 3.94 -13.25 -12.83
C LEU A 349 2.89 -12.63 -11.91
N SER A 350 2.03 -11.79 -12.48
CA SER A 350 0.82 -11.30 -11.82
C SER A 350 -0.37 -11.35 -12.76
N TYR A 351 -1.54 -11.60 -12.20
CA TYR A 351 -2.79 -11.62 -12.93
C TYR A 351 -3.92 -11.05 -12.07
N GLY A 352 -4.72 -10.16 -12.67
CA GLY A 352 -5.94 -9.63 -12.08
C GLY A 352 -7.11 -9.73 -13.03
N SER A 353 -8.28 -10.08 -12.51
CA SER A 353 -9.55 -10.05 -13.23
C SER A 353 -10.58 -9.33 -12.38
N ASN A 354 -11.23 -8.33 -12.94
CA ASN A 354 -12.25 -7.52 -12.28
C ASN A 354 -13.54 -7.61 -13.08
N SER A 355 -14.63 -7.98 -12.42
CA SER A 355 -15.99 -7.91 -12.96
C SER A 355 -16.67 -6.65 -12.46
N TYR A 356 -17.51 -6.06 -13.30
CA TYR A 356 -18.30 -4.88 -12.94
C TYR A 356 -19.76 -5.10 -13.31
N ASP A 357 -20.68 -4.70 -12.44
CA ASP A 357 -22.13 -4.86 -12.71
C ASP A 357 -22.59 -3.94 -13.85
N ALA A 358 -21.87 -2.84 -14.09
CA ALA A 358 -22.18 -1.84 -15.11
C ALA A 358 -21.86 -2.27 -16.55
N THR A 359 -21.20 -3.42 -16.76
CA THR A 359 -20.79 -3.90 -18.08
C THR A 359 -20.59 -5.42 -18.10
N ASP A 360 -20.84 -6.08 -19.23
CA ASP A 360 -20.60 -7.52 -19.39
C ASP A 360 -19.11 -7.88 -19.51
N ASP A 361 -18.23 -6.89 -19.68
CA ASP A 361 -16.81 -7.09 -19.88
C ASP A 361 -16.01 -7.13 -18.57
N ASN A 362 -15.15 -8.15 -18.44
CA ASN A 362 -14.16 -8.19 -17.36
C ASN A 362 -12.90 -7.42 -17.73
N MET A 363 -12.40 -6.61 -16.80
CA MET A 363 -11.06 -6.00 -16.91
C MET A 363 -10.00 -6.98 -16.45
N ASN A 364 -9.18 -7.45 -17.41
CA ASN A 364 -8.11 -8.41 -17.19
C ASN A 364 -6.75 -7.72 -17.31
N VAL A 365 -5.84 -8.01 -16.38
CA VAL A 365 -4.51 -7.43 -16.34
C VAL A 365 -3.49 -8.55 -16.11
N LEU A 366 -2.56 -8.71 -17.05
CA LEU A 366 -1.42 -9.63 -16.97
C LEU A 366 -0.14 -8.83 -16.80
N GLY A 367 0.69 -9.18 -15.83
CA GLY A 367 2.03 -8.61 -15.65
C GLY A 367 3.08 -9.71 -15.63
N VAL A 368 4.12 -9.57 -16.45
CA VAL A 368 5.30 -10.44 -16.46
C VAL A 368 6.50 -9.55 -16.19
N GLY A 369 7.28 -9.86 -15.15
CA GLY A 369 8.41 -9.01 -14.81
C GLY A 369 9.54 -9.73 -14.14
N ILE A 370 10.63 -8.99 -13.96
CA ILE A 370 11.85 -9.44 -13.29
C ILE A 370 12.42 -8.31 -12.46
N ASN A 371 12.81 -8.65 -11.24
CA ASN A 371 13.54 -7.76 -10.34
C ASN A 371 15.03 -8.11 -10.36
N ALA A 372 15.89 -7.10 -10.35
CA ALA A 372 17.32 -7.24 -10.03
C ALA A 372 17.60 -6.49 -8.72
N TYR A 373 17.82 -7.25 -7.65
CA TYR A 373 18.13 -6.75 -6.31
C TYR A 373 19.64 -6.64 -6.16
N MET A 374 20.19 -5.45 -6.37
CA MET A 374 21.63 -5.21 -6.26
C MET A 374 22.08 -5.15 -4.80
N SER A 375 21.22 -4.63 -3.91
CA SER A 375 21.51 -4.46 -2.48
C SER A 375 20.23 -4.70 -1.67
N GLY A 376 19.69 -5.93 -1.79
CA GLY A 376 18.37 -6.27 -1.27
C GLY A 376 17.31 -5.31 -1.81
N HIS A 377 16.43 -4.81 -0.94
CA HIS A 377 15.44 -3.81 -1.36
C HIS A 377 16.02 -2.39 -1.48
N ASN A 378 17.20 -2.08 -0.92
CA ASN A 378 17.75 -0.71 -0.90
C ASN A 378 18.15 -0.22 -2.29
N SER A 379 18.50 -1.14 -3.20
CA SER A 379 18.80 -0.84 -4.59
C SER A 379 18.20 -1.92 -5.48
N LYS A 380 17.21 -1.54 -6.29
CA LYS A 380 16.39 -2.45 -7.10
C LYS A 380 16.16 -1.87 -8.50
N LEU A 381 16.36 -2.70 -9.53
CA LEU A 381 15.78 -2.49 -10.86
C LEU A 381 14.60 -3.44 -11.05
N THR A 382 13.56 -2.99 -11.73
CA THR A 382 12.41 -3.82 -12.10
C THR A 382 12.06 -3.57 -13.55
N LEU A 383 11.99 -4.63 -14.35
CA LEU A 383 11.44 -4.59 -15.71
C LEU A 383 10.13 -5.36 -15.71
N GLU A 384 9.04 -4.75 -16.17
CA GLU A 384 7.71 -5.39 -16.25
C GLU A 384 7.07 -5.06 -17.60
N TYR A 385 6.59 -6.09 -18.29
CA TYR A 385 5.58 -5.94 -19.32
C TYR A 385 4.20 -6.14 -18.70
N LYS A 386 3.32 -5.16 -18.88
CA LYS A 386 1.95 -5.20 -18.40
C LYS A 386 0.99 -5.07 -19.57
N ASN A 387 0.07 -6.02 -19.68
CA ASN A 387 -1.02 -5.98 -20.64
C ASN A 387 -2.36 -5.88 -19.91
N GLN A 388 -3.23 -5.00 -20.36
CA GLN A 388 -4.58 -4.84 -19.87
C GLN A 388 -5.57 -4.97 -21.02
N LYS A 389 -6.67 -5.67 -20.78
CA LYS A 389 -7.82 -5.76 -21.68
C LYS A 389 -9.10 -5.39 -20.92
N PHE A 390 -9.92 -4.51 -21.48
CA PHE A 390 -11.24 -4.16 -20.98
C PHE A 390 -12.16 -3.72 -22.13
N GLY A 391 -13.21 -4.49 -22.39
CA GLY A 391 -13.98 -4.40 -23.64
C GLY A 391 -13.06 -4.49 -24.87
N ASP A 392 -13.23 -3.56 -25.80
CA ASP A 392 -12.40 -3.44 -27.01
C ASP A 392 -11.01 -2.81 -26.74
N SER A 393 -10.81 -2.21 -25.57
CA SER A 393 -9.52 -1.59 -25.22
C SER A 393 -8.50 -2.65 -24.84
N LYS A 394 -7.35 -2.62 -25.53
CA LYS A 394 -6.18 -3.44 -25.19
C LYS A 394 -4.95 -2.53 -25.11
N THR A 395 -4.35 -2.43 -23.93
CA THR A 395 -3.15 -1.63 -23.71
C THR A 395 -1.99 -2.52 -23.29
N GLY A 396 -0.79 -2.19 -23.76
CA GLY A 396 0.45 -2.87 -23.41
C GLY A 396 1.53 -1.85 -23.10
N ALA A 397 2.33 -2.12 -22.07
CA ALA A 397 3.44 -1.24 -21.71
C ALA A 397 4.60 -2.05 -21.11
N LEU A 398 5.82 -1.72 -21.54
CA LEU A 398 7.06 -2.18 -20.94
C LEU A 398 7.64 -1.07 -20.07
N THR A 399 7.78 -1.31 -18.77
CA THR A 399 8.29 -0.32 -17.81
C THR A 399 9.57 -0.81 -17.16
N LEU A 400 10.62 0.01 -17.22
CA LEU A 400 11.81 -0.12 -16.39
C LEU A 400 11.71 0.88 -15.23
N GLN A 401 11.82 0.38 -14.00
CA GLN A 401 11.88 1.20 -12.79
C GLN A 401 13.21 1.00 -12.06
N ALA A 402 13.86 2.11 -11.74
CA ALA A 402 14.95 2.15 -10.78
C ALA A 402 14.45 2.66 -9.43
N MET A 403 14.83 1.97 -8.36
CA MET A 403 14.52 2.35 -6.98
C MET A 403 15.78 2.36 -6.13
N ILE A 404 15.96 3.43 -5.38
CA ILE A 404 16.93 3.52 -4.29
C ILE A 404 16.17 3.95 -3.04
N TYR A 405 16.44 3.30 -1.90
CA TYR A 405 16.03 3.82 -0.59
C TYR A 405 17.11 3.68 0.48
N LEU A 406 17.05 4.60 1.44
CA LEU A 406 17.98 4.77 2.56
C LEU A 406 17.23 4.76 3.89
#